data_AF-A0AA97E8I8-F1
#
_entry.id   AF-A0AA97E8I8-F1
#
_cell.length_a   1.000
_cell.length_b   1.000
_cell.length_c   1.000
_cell.angle_alpha   90.00
_cell.angle_beta   90.00
_cell.angle_gamma   90.00
#
_symmetry.space_group_name_H-M   'P 1'
#
loop_
_entity.id
_entity.type
_entity.pdbx_description
1 polymer ?
#
loop_
_entity_poly.entity_id
_entity_poly.type
_entity_poly.pdbx_seq_one_letter_code
_entity_poly.pdbx_strand_id
1 'polypeptide(L)'
;MALYLGLRPSPTPAAYNWVSDLYHGGGLFALMLLSYLSFPRWPWWARVLAIFGLGAAIEYVQSFHPLRVADWSDLLVNGVGVVLGLVGIWLLQLLSPRRERG
;
A
#
# COMPACT_ATOMS: atom_id res chain seq x y z
N MET A 1 -16.45 -7.01 14.86
CA MET A 1 -15.94 -5.62 14.91
C MET A 1 -16.02 -4.94 13.54
N ALA A 2 -15.38 -5.46 12.48
CA ALA A 2 -15.36 -4.85 11.14
C ALA A 2 -16.77 -4.57 10.54
N LEU A 3 -17.69 -5.54 10.64
CA LEU A 3 -19.07 -5.41 10.16
C LEU A 3 -19.87 -4.31 10.86
N TYR A 4 -19.64 -4.10 12.16
CA TYR A 4 -20.33 -3.07 12.95
C TYR A 4 -19.83 -1.65 12.61
N LEU A 5 -18.54 -1.50 12.27
CA LEU A 5 -17.97 -0.22 11.85
C LEU A 5 -18.32 0.14 10.39
N GLY A 6 -18.64 -0.84 9.55
CA GLY A 6 -19.03 -0.62 8.16
C GLY A 6 -20.51 -0.22 7.97
N LEU A 7 -21.38 -0.49 8.95
CA LEU A 7 -22.82 -0.21 8.87
C LEU A 7 -23.25 1.07 9.60
N ARG A 8 -22.33 1.74 10.32
CA ARG A 8 -22.69 2.92 11.10
C ARG A 8 -22.70 4.19 10.23
N PRO A 9 -23.72 5.05 10.36
CA PRO A 9 -23.82 6.31 9.62
C PRO A 9 -22.96 7.43 10.24
N SER A 10 -22.31 7.17 11.38
CA SER A 10 -21.43 8.15 12.02
C SER A 10 -20.00 8.08 11.46
N PRO A 11 -19.34 9.23 11.24
CA PRO A 11 -17.96 9.25 10.80
C PRO A 11 -17.11 8.45 11.79
N THR A 12 -16.18 7.65 11.26
CA THR A 12 -15.22 6.90 12.06
C THR A 12 -14.61 7.85 13.09
N PRO A 13 -14.74 7.59 14.41
CA PRO A 13 -14.11 8.40 15.43
C PRO A 13 -12.62 8.51 15.12
N ALA A 14 -12.02 9.69 15.29
CA ALA A 14 -10.61 9.96 15.00
C ALA A 14 -9.63 8.95 15.63
N ALA A 15 -10.06 8.25 16.69
CA ALA A 15 -9.36 7.11 17.30
C ALA A 15 -9.12 5.88 16.38
N TYR A 16 -9.68 5.86 15.16
CA TYR A 16 -9.52 4.80 14.16
C TYR A 16 -8.60 5.17 12.96
N ASN A 17 -7.94 6.32 12.99
CA ASN A 17 -7.05 6.79 11.92
C ASN A 17 -5.91 5.79 11.60
N TRP A 18 -5.21 5.29 12.61
CA TRP A 18 -4.07 4.38 12.44
C TRP A 18 -4.43 3.03 11.78
N VAL A 19 -5.68 2.58 11.91
CA VAL A 19 -6.16 1.33 11.26
C VAL A 19 -6.30 1.55 9.75
N SER A 20 -6.84 2.71 9.36
CA SER A 20 -6.89 3.13 7.95
C SER A 20 -5.47 3.21 7.39
N ASP A 21 -4.56 3.88 8.12
CA ASP A 21 -3.16 4.03 7.72
C ASP A 21 -2.47 2.67 7.56
N LEU A 22 -2.72 1.74 8.48
CA LEU A 22 -2.20 0.39 8.40
C LEU A 22 -2.70 -0.35 7.16
N TYR A 23 -3.97 -0.16 6.77
CA TYR A 23 -4.50 -0.76 5.54
C TYR A 23 -3.88 -0.18 4.28
N HIS A 24 -3.70 1.14 4.22
CA HIS A 24 -3.03 1.81 3.10
C HIS A 24 -1.58 1.39 2.97
N GLY A 25 -0.78 1.68 4.00
CA GLY A 25 0.66 1.43 4.00
C GLY A 25 0.98 -0.06 4.02
N GLY A 26 0.34 -0.83 4.89
CA GLY A 26 0.54 -2.28 5.00
C GLY A 26 0.03 -3.04 3.79
N GLY A 27 -1.09 -2.62 3.20
CA GLY A 27 -1.62 -3.21 1.97
C GLY A 27 -0.68 -3.03 0.78
N LEU A 28 -0.21 -1.80 0.54
CA LEU A 28 0.75 -1.53 -0.54
C LEU A 28 2.11 -2.17 -0.29
N PHE A 29 2.57 -2.22 0.95
CA PHE A 29 3.76 -2.98 1.34
C PHE A 29 3.64 -4.46 0.93
N ALA A 30 2.52 -5.11 1.29
CA ALA A 30 2.28 -6.50 0.94
C ALA A 30 2.20 -6.69 -0.58
N LEU A 31 1.54 -5.78 -1.30
CA LEU A 31 1.47 -5.81 -2.76
C LEU A 31 2.86 -5.67 -3.41
N MET A 32 3.75 -4.83 -2.86
CA MET A 32 5.13 -4.72 -3.33
C MET A 32 5.85 -6.07 -3.21
N LEU A 33 5.79 -6.71 -2.04
CA LEU A 33 6.42 -8.03 -1.83
C LEU A 33 5.83 -9.09 -2.77
N LEU A 34 4.50 -9.17 -2.87
CA LEU A 34 3.82 -10.12 -3.75
C LEU A 34 4.19 -9.89 -5.22
N SER A 35 4.29 -8.64 -5.66
CA SER A 35 4.72 -8.34 -7.02
C SER A 35 6.09 -8.94 -7.32
N TYR A 36 7.01 -8.88 -6.36
CA TYR A 36 8.36 -9.42 -6.51
C TYR A 36 8.37 -10.94 -6.56
N LEU A 37 7.61 -11.58 -5.68
CA LEU A 37 7.47 -13.03 -5.66
C LEU A 37 6.80 -13.57 -6.93
N SER A 38 5.81 -12.87 -7.47
CA SER A 38 5.09 -13.29 -8.69
C SER A 38 5.88 -12.99 -9.97
N PHE A 39 6.57 -11.86 -10.04
CA PHE A 39 7.21 -11.39 -11.27
C PHE A 39 8.63 -10.91 -11.03
N PRO A 40 9.59 -11.72 -10.56
CA PRO A 40 10.89 -11.25 -10.05
C PRO A 40 11.72 -10.42 -11.06
N ARG A 41 11.53 -10.64 -12.37
CA ARG A 41 12.23 -9.91 -13.44
C ARG A 41 11.64 -8.54 -13.78
N TRP A 42 10.51 -8.14 -13.19
CA TRP A 42 9.93 -6.81 -13.44
C TRP A 42 10.86 -5.70 -12.92
N PRO A 43 11.10 -4.64 -13.72
CA PRO A 43 11.97 -3.57 -13.30
C PRO A 43 11.37 -2.86 -12.08
N TRP A 44 12.25 -2.47 -11.14
CA TRP A 44 11.83 -1.94 -9.85
C TRP A 44 10.95 -0.68 -9.99
N TRP A 45 11.25 0.19 -10.96
CA TRP A 45 10.50 1.42 -11.19
C TRP A 45 9.07 1.16 -11.68
N ALA A 46 8.86 0.12 -12.50
CA ALA A 46 7.52 -0.21 -13.00
C ALA A 46 6.61 -0.70 -11.86
N ARG A 47 7.18 -1.43 -10.89
CA ARG A 47 6.46 -1.86 -9.68
C ARG A 47 6.03 -0.67 -8.84
N VAL A 48 6.98 0.24 -8.58
CA VAL A 48 6.71 1.46 -7.80
C VAL A 48 5.61 2.26 -8.47
N LEU A 49 5.72 2.53 -9.77
CA LEU A 49 4.70 3.28 -10.50
C LEU A 49 3.34 2.58 -10.51
N ALA A 50 3.30 1.27 -10.74
CA ALA A 50 2.04 0.52 -10.77
C ALA A 50 1.35 0.48 -9.40
N ILE A 51 2.10 0.18 -8.35
CA ILE A 51 1.54 -0.01 -7.00
C ILE A 51 1.23 1.33 -6.33
N PHE A 52 2.14 2.30 -6.40
CA PHE A 52 1.85 3.65 -5.91
C PHE A 52 0.72 4.29 -6.71
N GLY A 53 0.73 4.14 -8.05
CA GLY A 53 -0.33 4.62 -8.92
C GLY A 53 -1.69 4.01 -8.60
N LEU A 54 -1.74 2.72 -8.25
CA LEU A 54 -2.95 2.06 -7.77
C LEU A 54 -3.46 2.71 -6.46
N GLY A 55 -2.58 2.94 -5.48
CA GLY A 55 -2.94 3.62 -4.23
C GLY A 55 -3.48 5.04 -4.45
N ALA A 56 -2.77 5.83 -5.25
CA ALA A 56 -3.19 7.19 -5.62
C ALA A 56 -4.52 7.21 -6.40
N ALA A 57 -4.74 6.23 -7.29
CA ALA A 57 -6.00 6.12 -8.04
C ALA A 57 -7.17 5.76 -7.11
N ILE A 58 -6.96 4.87 -6.13
CA ILE A 58 -7.97 4.55 -5.12
C ILE A 58 -8.32 5.81 -4.31
N GLU A 59 -7.32 6.57 -3.87
CA GLU A 59 -7.51 7.80 -3.12
C GLU A 59 -8.25 8.88 -3.94
N TYR A 60 -7.90 9.02 -5.21
CA TYR A 60 -8.61 9.89 -6.16
C TYR A 60 -10.07 9.47 -6.34
N VAL A 61 -10.36 8.17 -6.50
CA VAL A 61 -11.76 7.70 -6.58
C VAL A 61 -12.50 7.96 -5.26
N GLN A 62 -11.82 7.80 -4.13
CA GLN A 62 -12.37 8.04 -2.81
C GLN A 62 -12.69 9.52 -2.55
N SER A 63 -12.02 10.46 -3.22
CA SER A 63 -12.32 11.91 -3.08
C SER A 63 -13.72 12.28 -3.60
N PHE A 64 -14.34 11.42 -4.43
CA PHE A 64 -15.72 11.61 -4.88
C PHE A 64 -16.75 11.07 -3.87
N HIS A 65 -16.32 10.39 -2.80
CA HIS A 65 -17.22 9.84 -1.80
C HIS A 65 -17.61 10.92 -0.76
N PRO A 66 -18.91 11.27 -0.62
CA PRO A 66 -19.36 12.45 0.13
C PRO A 66 -19.05 12.42 1.64
N LEU A 67 -18.68 11.26 2.19
CA LEU A 67 -18.31 11.07 3.60
C LEU A 67 -16.80 10.90 3.84
N ARG A 68 -15.97 11.02 2.80
CA ARG A 68 -14.51 10.84 2.90
C ARG A 68 -13.82 12.09 2.35
N VAL A 69 -13.07 12.77 3.22
CA VAL A 69 -12.14 13.83 2.78
C VAL A 69 -10.87 13.12 2.36
N ALA A 70 -10.49 13.22 1.08
CA ALA A 70 -9.16 12.82 0.65
C ALA A 70 -8.15 13.69 1.40
N ASP A 71 -7.29 13.05 2.18
CA ASP A 71 -6.31 13.72 3.01
C ASP A 71 -4.92 13.36 2.49
N TRP A 72 -4.07 14.38 2.32
CA TRP A 72 -2.68 14.21 1.90
C TRP A 72 -1.90 13.23 2.79
N SER A 73 -2.38 13.01 4.01
CA SER A 73 -1.87 11.98 4.92
C SER A 73 -1.99 10.56 4.35
N ASP A 74 -3.09 10.21 3.67
CA ASP A 74 -3.30 8.90 3.05
C ASP A 74 -2.24 8.67 1.96
N LEU A 75 -1.99 9.66 1.10
CA LEU A 75 -0.99 9.57 0.03
C LEU A 75 0.44 9.40 0.57
N LEU A 76 0.76 10.05 1.70
CA LEU A 76 2.04 9.88 2.38
C LEU A 76 2.20 8.46 2.94
N VAL A 77 1.15 7.95 3.61
CA VAL A 77 1.14 6.58 4.15
C VAL A 77 1.27 5.55 3.02
N ASN A 78 0.60 5.79 1.89
CA ASN A 78 0.74 4.98 0.68
C ASN A 78 2.20 4.95 0.19
N GLY A 79 2.85 6.12 0.13
CA GLY A 79 4.27 6.25 -0.22
C GLY A 79 5.19 5.49 0.74
N VAL A 80 4.95 5.58 2.05
CA VAL A 80 5.71 4.84 3.07
C VAL A 80 5.59 3.33 2.85
N GLY A 81 4.39 2.82 2.60
CA GLY A 81 4.16 1.41 2.30
C GLY A 81 4.97 0.91 1.10
N VAL A 82 5.01 1.70 0.02
CA VAL A 82 5.77 1.37 -1.20
C VAL A 82 7.28 1.36 -0.95
N VAL A 83 7.80 2.37 -0.24
CA VAL A 83 9.23 2.46 0.10
C VAL A 83 9.64 1.28 0.99
N LEU A 84 8.88 0.98 2.03
CA LEU A 84 9.14 -0.17 2.90
C LEU A 84 9.07 -1.49 2.12
N GLY A 85 8.13 -1.60 1.18
CA GLY A 85 8.02 -2.78 0.31
C GLY A 85 9.25 -2.95 -0.58
N LEU A 86 9.75 -1.86 -1.15
CA LEU A 86 10.98 -1.86 -1.95
C LEU A 86 12.21 -2.25 -1.12
N VAL A 87 12.33 -1.72 0.10
CA VAL A 87 13.37 -2.11 1.05
C VAL A 87 13.26 -3.59 1.40
N GLY A 88 12.05 -4.10 1.63
CA GLY A 88 11.79 -5.52 1.86
C GLY A 88 12.25 -6.40 0.70
N ILE A 89 11.94 -6.01 -0.54
CA ILE A 89 12.42 -6.70 -1.75
C ILE A 89 13.95 -6.69 -1.79
N TRP A 90 14.58 -5.55 -1.53
CA TRP A 90 16.04 -5.43 -1.52
C TRP A 90 16.67 -6.35 -0.48
N LEU A 91 16.12 -6.41 0.73
CA LEU A 91 16.55 -7.35 1.77
C LEU A 91 16.38 -8.81 1.33
N LEU A 92 15.26 -9.16 0.71
CA LEU A 92 15.03 -10.51 0.17
C LEU A 92 16.06 -10.88 -0.92
N GLN A 93 16.45 -9.92 -1.75
CA GLN A 93 17.49 -10.11 -2.77
C GLN A 93 18.87 -10.31 -2.14
N LEU A 94 19.19 -9.60 -1.06
CA LEU A 94 20.45 -9.77 -0.32
C LEU A 94 20.52 -11.13 0.37
N LEU A 95 19.40 -11.59 0.94
CA LEU A 95 19.31 -12.86 1.65
C LEU A 95 19.21 -14.06 0.71
N SER A 96 18.81 -13.85 -0.54
CA SER A 96 18.81 -14.89 -1.56
C SER A 96 20.26 -15.21 -1.95
N PRO A 97 20.79 -16.42 -1.62
CA PRO A 97 22.10 -16.83 -2.10
C PRO A 97 22.06 -16.71 -3.63
N ARG A 98 23.03 -16.02 -4.23
CA ARG A 98 23.11 -15.78 -5.69
C ARG A 98 22.71 -17.04 -6.45
N ARG A 99 21.44 -17.18 -6.80
CA ARG A 99 20.96 -18.23 -7.68
C ARG A 99 21.33 -17.73 -9.05
N GLU A 100 22.52 -18.16 -9.43
CA GLU A 100 23.16 -18.13 -10.73
C GLU A 100 22.34 -17.42 -11.80
N ARG A 101 22.89 -16.28 -12.25
CA ARG A 101 22.46 -15.56 -13.44
C ARG A 101 22.62 -16.51 -14.64
N GLY A 102 21.60 -17.31 -14.89
CA GLY A 102 21.33 -17.97 -16.17
C GLY A 102 20.54 -17.06 -17.08
#